data_AF-A0A3S5G483-F1
#
_entry.id   AF-A0A3S5G483-F1
#
_cell.length_a   1.000
_cell.length_b   1.000
_cell.length_c   1.000
_cell.angle_alpha   90.00
_cell.angle_beta   90.00
_cell.angle_gamma   90.00
#
_symmetry.space_group_name_H-M   'P 1'
#
loop_
_entity.id
_entity.type
_entity.pdbx_description
1 polymer ?
#
loop_
_entity_poly.entity_id
_entity_poly.type
_entity_poly.pdbx_seq_one_letter_code
_entity_poly.pdbx_strand_id
1 'polypeptide(L)'
;MIKYNELPKIENIITSCFYGQTEQIKGHMSYKGKTLHYYKFKEFNQMVMDIITNSDDLIKKLWSNKFEPPAPDIVFPDEDFGTLGSLQGGMELWWDVYWSPFWMSLSEEDKKNYLERNNISNELREFLILHN
;
A
#
# COMPACT_ATOMS: atom_id res chain seq x y z
N MET A 1 2.83 1.64 0.36
CA MET A 1 2.77 1.73 -1.11
C MET A 1 1.30 1.79 -1.55
N ILE A 2 0.96 2.56 -2.59
CA ILE A 2 -0.43 2.77 -3.00
C ILE A 2 -0.59 2.64 -4.52
N LYS A 3 -1.78 2.24 -4.97
CA LYS A 3 -2.10 2.23 -6.41
C LYS A 3 -2.14 3.67 -6.94
N TYR A 4 -1.71 3.88 -8.19
CA TYR A 4 -1.58 5.22 -8.78
C TYR A 4 -2.88 6.04 -8.73
N ASN A 5 -4.02 5.38 -8.93
CA ASN A 5 -5.36 5.99 -8.91
C ASN A 5 -5.88 6.31 -7.49
N GLU A 6 -5.15 5.93 -6.44
CA GLU A 6 -5.57 6.12 -5.04
C GLU A 6 -4.90 7.30 -4.35
N LEU A 7 -3.80 7.83 -4.91
CA LEU A 7 -3.13 9.01 -4.36
C LEU A 7 -4.10 10.19 -4.17
N PRO A 8 -4.92 10.60 -5.17
CA PRO A 8 -5.86 11.71 -4.97
C PRO A 8 -6.89 11.45 -3.85
N LYS A 9 -7.26 10.18 -3.61
CA LYS A 9 -8.18 9.83 -2.51
C LYS A 9 -7.52 10.09 -1.15
N ILE A 10 -6.26 9.70 -0.99
CA ILE A 10 -5.48 9.94 0.24
C ILE A 10 -5.29 11.43 0.46
N GLU A 11 -4.97 12.18 -0.59
CA GLU A 11 -4.81 13.63 -0.53
C GLU A 11 -6.11 14.34 -0.12
N ASN A 12 -7.26 13.87 -0.62
CA ASN A 12 -8.58 14.37 -0.23
C ASN A 12 -8.90 14.05 1.24
N ILE A 13 -8.55 12.85 1.72
CA ILE A 13 -8.71 12.49 3.14
C ILE A 13 -7.87 13.42 4.02
N ILE A 14 -6.59 13.62 3.68
CA ILE A 14 -5.68 14.53 4.41
C ILE A 14 -6.25 15.95 4.41
N THR A 15 -6.69 16.45 3.26
CA THR A 15 -7.31 17.77 3.13
C THR A 15 -8.54 17.90 4.03
N SER A 16 -9.37 16.85 4.12
CA SER A 16 -10.55 16.85 5.01
C SER A 16 -10.21 16.90 6.51
N CYS A 17 -9.03 16.42 6.90
CA CYS A 17 -8.59 16.33 8.30
C CYS A 17 -7.78 17.55 8.75
N PHE A 18 -6.99 18.13 7.84
CA PHE A 18 -6.00 19.18 8.15
C PHE A 18 -6.24 20.51 7.42
N TYR A 19 -7.23 20.57 6.52
CA TYR A 19 -7.53 21.77 5.70
C TYR A 19 -6.32 22.28 4.90
N GLY A 20 -5.42 21.38 4.50
CA GLY A 20 -4.20 21.69 3.76
C GLY A 20 -3.97 20.73 2.59
N GLN A 21 -3.23 21.18 1.58
CA GLN A 21 -2.91 20.41 0.38
C GLN A 21 -1.52 19.78 0.48
N THR A 22 -1.32 18.65 -0.21
CA THR A 22 -0.06 17.90 -0.20
C THR A 22 0.74 18.07 -1.49
N GLU A 23 0.82 19.29 -2.05
CA GLU A 23 1.46 19.54 -3.35
C GLU A 23 2.97 19.23 -3.35
N GLN A 24 3.62 19.35 -2.20
CA GLN A 24 5.04 19.10 -2.06
C GLN A 24 5.34 17.60 -1.89
N ILE A 25 6.58 17.21 -2.20
CA ILE A 25 7.06 15.83 -1.99
C ILE A 25 7.07 15.49 -0.49
N LYS A 26 7.42 16.44 0.38
CA LYS A 26 7.32 16.31 1.84
C LYS A 26 6.63 17.52 2.42
N GLY A 27 5.96 17.34 3.55
CA GLY A 27 5.36 18.46 4.24
C GLY A 27 4.95 18.15 5.67
N HIS A 28 4.50 19.21 6.33
CA HIS A 28 4.03 19.19 7.70
C HIS A 28 2.75 20.02 7.78
N MET A 29 1.75 19.51 8.51
CA MET A 29 0.51 20.20 8.80
C MET A 29 0.16 20.07 10.27
N SER A 30 -0.45 21.10 10.84
CA SER A 30 -1.03 21.04 12.18
C SER A 30 -2.43 21.63 12.18
N TYR A 31 -3.38 20.94 12.79
CA TYR A 31 -4.76 21.40 12.93
C TYR A 31 -5.35 20.90 14.24
N LYS A 32 -5.95 21.81 15.04
CA LYS A 32 -6.58 21.50 16.34
C LYS A 32 -5.71 20.61 17.26
N GLY A 33 -4.41 20.90 17.34
CA GLY A 33 -3.47 20.14 18.18
C GLY A 33 -3.07 18.76 17.63
N LYS A 34 -3.53 18.40 16.43
CA LYS A 34 -3.07 17.24 15.68
C LYS A 34 -1.98 17.64 14.69
N THR A 35 -1.08 16.71 14.41
CA THR A 35 0.08 16.89 13.54
C THR A 35 0.12 15.80 12.49
N LEU A 36 0.52 16.17 11.28
CA LEU A 36 0.80 15.28 10.16
C LEU A 36 2.16 15.66 9.58
N HIS A 37 3.05 14.69 9.48
CA HIS A 37 4.21 14.73 8.59
C HIS A 37 3.97 13.73 7.47
N TYR A 38 4.28 14.11 6.24
CA TYR A 38 4.19 13.20 5.12
C TYR A 38 5.40 13.31 4.21
N TYR A 39 5.72 12.20 3.54
CA TYR A 39 6.74 12.13 2.52
C TYR A 39 6.26 11.22 1.38
N LYS A 40 6.37 11.70 0.15
CA LYS A 40 5.99 10.99 -1.08
C LYS A 40 7.27 10.65 -1.84
N PHE A 41 7.40 9.42 -2.28
CA PHE A 41 8.53 9.01 -3.09
C PHE A 41 8.17 7.84 -3.99
N LYS A 42 9.03 7.54 -4.95
CA LYS A 42 8.88 6.37 -5.80
C LYS A 42 9.81 5.28 -5.31
N GLU A 43 9.28 4.07 -5.19
CA GLU A 43 10.04 2.86 -4.90
C GLU A 43 9.40 1.69 -5.64
N PHE A 44 10.21 0.79 -6.19
CA PHE A 44 9.75 -0.30 -7.07
C PHE A 44 8.83 0.18 -8.21
N ASN A 45 9.12 1.37 -8.77
CA ASN A 45 8.29 2.07 -9.77
C ASN A 45 6.87 2.43 -9.31
N GLN A 46 6.53 2.24 -8.04
CA GLN A 46 5.25 2.60 -7.44
C GLN A 46 5.36 3.85 -6.59
N MET A 47 4.22 4.47 -6.28
CA MET A 47 4.16 5.60 -5.35
C MET A 47 4.07 5.08 -3.91
N VAL A 48 4.90 5.64 -3.03
CA VAL A 48 4.85 5.43 -1.59
C VAL A 48 4.59 6.76 -0.92
N MET A 49 3.68 6.76 0.05
CA MET A 49 3.41 7.91 0.90
C MET A 49 3.56 7.48 2.35
N ASP A 50 4.62 7.96 2.99
CA ASP A 50 4.82 7.79 4.43
C ASP A 50 4.03 8.87 5.16
N ILE A 51 3.29 8.46 6.18
CA ILE A 51 2.46 9.32 7.00
C ILE A 51 2.80 9.07 8.47
N ILE A 52 3.25 10.12 9.16
CA ILE A 52 3.44 10.13 10.60
C ILE A 52 2.45 11.12 11.20
N THR A 53 1.52 10.64 12.02
CA THR A 53 0.46 11.48 12.58
C THR A 53 0.01 11.00 13.95
N ASN A 54 -0.53 11.93 14.75
CA ASN A 54 -1.26 11.66 15.98
C ASN A 54 -2.79 11.88 15.82
N SER A 55 -3.28 12.00 14.59
CA SER A 55 -4.70 12.21 14.28
C SER A 55 -5.43 10.88 14.11
N ASP A 56 -6.21 10.50 15.13
CA ASP A 56 -7.04 9.29 15.08
C ASP A 56 -8.10 9.36 13.98
N ASP A 57 -8.60 10.57 13.66
CA ASP A 57 -9.56 10.78 12.56
C ASP A 57 -8.93 10.45 11.20
N LEU A 58 -7.69 10.90 10.97
CA LEU A 58 -6.96 10.59 9.74
C LEU A 58 -6.72 9.09 9.64
N ILE A 59 -6.21 8.46 10.71
CA ILE A 59 -5.93 7.01 10.74
C ILE A 59 -7.20 6.21 10.47
N LYS A 60 -8.33 6.54 11.12
CA LYS A 60 -9.61 5.86 10.90
C LYS A 60 -10.10 6.01 9.47
N LYS A 61 -10.05 7.21 8.90
CA LYS A 61 -10.48 7.43 7.50
C LYS A 61 -9.61 6.67 6.51
N LEU A 62 -8.29 6.65 6.71
CA LEU A 62 -7.38 5.87 5.87
C LEU A 62 -7.70 4.38 5.96
N TRP A 63 -7.88 3.85 7.18
CA TRP A 63 -8.25 2.46 7.41
C TRP A 63 -9.59 2.07 6.77
N SER A 64 -10.62 2.91 6.94
CA SER A 64 -11.96 2.65 6.38
C SER A 64 -12.00 2.62 4.85
N ASN A 65 -11.03 3.24 4.17
CA ASN A 65 -10.95 3.21 2.71
C ASN A 65 -10.29 1.93 2.16
N LYS A 66 -9.75 1.06 3.03
CA LYS A 66 -9.16 -0.24 2.66
C LYS A 66 -8.18 -0.11 1.48
N PHE A 67 -7.24 0.83 1.56
CA PHE A 67 -6.20 0.98 0.55
C PHE A 67 -5.36 -0.28 0.44
N GLU A 68 -5.01 -0.66 -0.78
CA GLU A 68 -4.28 -1.89 -1.05
C GLU A 68 -2.97 -1.56 -1.78
N PRO A 69 -1.87 -2.27 -1.45
CA PRO A 69 -0.70 -2.18 -2.31
C PRO A 69 -1.04 -2.69 -3.72
N PRO A 70 -0.32 -2.21 -4.75
CA PRO A 70 -0.33 -2.86 -6.07
C PRO A 70 -0.02 -4.36 -5.94
N ALA A 71 -0.63 -5.16 -6.81
CA ALA A 71 -0.39 -6.61 -6.82
C ALA A 71 1.07 -6.93 -7.21
N PRO A 72 1.64 -8.08 -6.80
CA PRO A 72 3.03 -8.43 -7.04
C PRO A 72 3.44 -8.36 -8.52
N ASP A 73 2.60 -8.84 -9.43
CA ASP A 73 2.79 -8.80 -10.89
C ASP A 73 2.78 -7.38 -11.47
N ILE A 74 2.12 -6.43 -10.81
CA ILE A 74 2.16 -5.01 -11.19
C ILE A 74 3.48 -4.35 -10.75
N VAL A 75 4.03 -4.78 -9.60
CA VAL A 75 5.29 -4.24 -9.08
C VAL A 75 6.49 -4.86 -9.80
N PHE A 76 6.42 -6.15 -10.09
CA PHE A 76 7.45 -6.95 -10.74
C PHE A 76 6.90 -7.63 -12.00
N PRO A 77 6.65 -6.87 -13.09
CA PRO A 77 6.03 -7.40 -14.30
C PRO A 77 6.91 -8.35 -15.10
N ASP A 78 8.23 -8.27 -14.91
CA ASP A 78 9.23 -9.08 -15.62
C ASP A 78 9.59 -10.36 -14.86
N GLU A 79 9.06 -10.57 -13.66
CA GLU A 79 9.34 -11.73 -12.82
C GLU A 79 8.38 -12.89 -13.11
N ASP A 80 8.93 -14.11 -13.15
CA ASP A 80 8.15 -15.33 -13.28
C ASP A 80 7.89 -15.95 -11.90
N PHE A 81 6.71 -15.65 -11.35
CA PHE A 81 6.28 -16.17 -10.05
C PHE A 81 6.13 -17.68 -9.99
N GLY A 82 6.02 -18.38 -11.13
CA GLY A 82 5.93 -19.83 -11.19
C GLY A 82 7.27 -20.54 -11.00
N THR A 83 8.39 -19.86 -11.25
CA THR A 83 9.75 -20.41 -11.12
C THR A 83 10.53 -19.79 -9.96
N LEU A 84 9.94 -18.83 -9.26
CA LEU A 84 10.54 -18.14 -8.12
C LEU A 84 10.64 -19.09 -6.92
N GLY A 85 11.84 -19.62 -6.69
CA GLY A 85 12.09 -20.56 -5.60
C GLY A 85 12.18 -19.93 -4.21
N SER A 86 12.61 -18.67 -4.09
CA SER A 86 12.70 -17.94 -2.81
C SER A 86 12.68 -16.44 -3.04
N LEU A 87 12.12 -15.71 -2.07
CA LEU A 87 12.24 -14.25 -2.00
C LEU A 87 13.70 -13.87 -1.75
N GLN A 88 14.24 -12.97 -2.56
CA GLN A 88 15.58 -12.41 -2.35
C GLN A 88 15.72 -11.00 -2.91
N GLY A 89 16.61 -10.20 -2.31
CA GLY A 89 16.97 -8.88 -2.81
C GLY A 89 15.80 -7.89 -2.76
N GLY A 90 15.53 -7.22 -3.88
CA GLY A 90 14.47 -6.21 -3.96
C GLY A 90 13.06 -6.77 -3.71
N MET A 91 12.79 -7.99 -4.14
CA MET A 91 11.47 -8.62 -3.93
C MET A 91 11.24 -8.96 -2.46
N GLU A 92 12.26 -9.48 -1.76
CA GLU A 92 12.19 -9.74 -0.32
C GLU A 92 11.93 -8.46 0.48
N LEU A 93 12.69 -7.38 0.17
CA LEU A 93 12.46 -6.07 0.80
C LEU A 93 11.04 -5.55 0.56
N TRP A 94 10.57 -5.60 -0.69
CA TRP A 94 9.21 -5.18 -1.01
C TRP A 94 8.15 -6.02 -0.30
N TRP A 95 8.37 -7.34 -0.25
CA TRP A 95 7.48 -8.30 0.39
C TRP A 95 7.33 -7.98 1.87
N ASP A 96 8.44 -7.83 2.59
CA ASP A 96 8.44 -7.61 4.03
C ASP A 96 7.89 -6.24 4.43
N VAL A 97 8.20 -5.20 3.66
CA VAL A 97 7.83 -3.81 4.01
C VAL A 97 6.40 -3.47 3.60
N TYR A 98 5.93 -3.95 2.44
CA TYR A 98 4.66 -3.49 1.86
C TYR A 98 3.61 -4.58 1.74
N TRP A 99 3.99 -5.77 1.27
CA TRP A 99 3.02 -6.79 0.90
C TRP A 99 2.57 -7.64 2.10
N SER A 100 3.51 -8.21 2.83
CA SER A 100 3.26 -9.11 3.96
C SER A 100 2.37 -8.47 5.04
N PRO A 101 2.60 -7.21 5.50
CA PRO A 101 1.73 -6.56 6.47
C PRO A 101 0.28 -6.41 5.98
N PHE A 102 0.09 -6.14 4.69
CA PHE A 102 -1.23 -6.09 4.08
C PHE A 102 -1.87 -7.49 4.02
N TRP A 103 -1.17 -8.45 3.43
CA TRP A 103 -1.68 -9.79 3.18
C TRP A 103 -2.04 -10.52 4.48
N MET A 104 -1.22 -10.39 5.51
CA MET A 104 -1.45 -10.99 6.83
C MET A 104 -2.57 -10.30 7.61
N SER A 105 -2.94 -9.07 7.26
CA SER A 105 -4.07 -8.37 7.89
C SER A 105 -5.44 -8.84 7.37
N LEU A 106 -5.47 -9.55 6.23
CA LEU A 106 -6.71 -10.01 5.60
C LEU A 106 -7.19 -11.33 6.22
N SER A 107 -8.51 -11.46 6.33
CA SER A 107 -9.14 -12.76 6.61
C SER A 107 -9.01 -13.69 5.39
N GLU A 108 -9.19 -15.00 5.58
CA GLU A 108 -9.18 -15.96 4.47
C GLU A 108 -10.25 -15.65 3.40
N GLU A 109 -11.40 -15.11 3.82
CA GLU A 109 -12.44 -14.63 2.91
C GLU A 109 -11.98 -13.39 2.14
N ASP A 110 -11.37 -12.41 2.81
CA ASP A 110 -10.83 -11.21 2.16
C ASP A 110 -9.68 -11.53 1.20
N LYS A 111 -8.82 -12.50 1.53
CA LYS A 111 -7.77 -13.03 0.64
C LYS A 111 -8.38 -13.63 -0.61
N LYS A 112 -9.41 -14.47 -0.48
CA LYS A 112 -10.13 -15.04 -1.64
C LYS A 112 -10.75 -13.94 -2.51
N ASN A 113 -11.46 -12.99 -1.88
CA ASN A 113 -12.06 -11.85 -2.58
C ASN A 113 -11.00 -10.96 -3.27
N TYR A 114 -9.81 -10.83 -2.68
CA TYR A 114 -8.68 -10.13 -3.29
C TYR A 114 -8.19 -10.83 -4.56
N LEU A 115 -8.00 -12.14 -4.51
CA LEU A 115 -7.52 -12.93 -5.64
C LEU A 115 -8.52 -12.89 -6.81
N GLU A 116 -9.82 -13.03 -6.51
CA GLU A 116 -10.89 -13.01 -7.52
C GLU A 116 -11.04 -11.63 -8.18
N ARG A 117 -11.00 -10.54 -7.41
CA ARG A 117 -11.24 -9.19 -7.96
C ARG A 117 -10.09 -8.67 -8.83
N ASN A 118 -8.85 -9.11 -8.55
CA ASN A 118 -7.66 -8.61 -9.23
C ASN A 118 -7.23 -9.51 -10.40
N ASN A 119 -8.02 -10.55 -10.76
CA ASN A 119 -7.72 -11.49 -11.85
C ASN A 119 -6.30 -12.09 -11.75
N ILE A 120 -5.88 -12.44 -10.53
CA ILE A 120 -4.54 -12.96 -10.26
C ILE A 120 -4.33 -14.30 -10.98
N SER A 121 -3.19 -14.46 -11.66
CA SER A 121 -2.86 -15.71 -12.35
C SER A 121 -2.75 -16.89 -11.37
N ASN A 122 -2.90 -18.11 -11.87
CA ASN A 122 -2.75 -19.29 -11.01
C ASN A 122 -1.33 -19.41 -10.44
N GLU A 123 -0.29 -19.10 -11.22
CA GLU A 123 1.09 -19.15 -10.72
C GLU A 123 1.30 -18.16 -9.57
N LEU A 124 0.83 -16.92 -9.74
CA LEU A 124 0.95 -15.91 -8.68
C LEU A 124 0.13 -16.30 -7.45
N ARG A 125 -1.04 -16.92 -7.64
CA ARG A 125 -1.84 -17.41 -6.51
C ARG A 125 -1.11 -18.48 -5.71
N GLU A 126 -0.46 -19.44 -6.36
CA GLU A 126 0.33 -20.47 -5.68
C GLU A 126 1.50 -19.85 -4.93
N PHE A 127 2.21 -18.91 -5.57
CA PHE A 127 3.29 -18.15 -4.94
C PHE A 127 2.85 -17.42 -3.67
N LEU A 128 1.69 -16.74 -3.71
CA LEU A 128 1.12 -16.04 -2.56
C LEU A 128 0.72 -16.97 -1.41
N ILE A 129 0.31 -18.21 -1.71
CA ILE A 129 -0.04 -19.21 -0.70
C ILE A 129 1.23 -19.80 -0.07
N LEU A 130 2.29 -20.01 -0.85
CA LEU A 130 3.56 -20.58 -0.40
C LEU A 130 4.32 -19.66 0.55
N HIS A 131 4.21 -18.34 0.39
CA HIS A 131 4.97 -17.34 1.15
C HIS A 131 4.16 -16.64 2.26
N ASN A 132 3.06 -17.26 2.69
CA ASN A 132 2.11 -16.75 3.70
C ASN A 132 2.46 -17.18 5.13
#